data_AF-A0A8U0U4G8-F1
#
_entry.id   AF-A0A8U0U4G8-F1
#
_cell.length_a   1.000
_cell.length_b   1.000
_cell.length_c   1.000
_cell.angle_alpha   90.00
_cell.angle_beta   90.00
_cell.angle_gamma   90.00
#
_symmetry.space_group_name_H-M   'P 1'
#
loop_
_entity.id
_entity.type
_entity.pdbx_description
1 polymer ?
#
loop_
_entity_poly.entity_id
_entity_poly.type
_entity_poly.pdbx_seq_one_letter_code
_entity_poly.pdbx_strand_id
1 'polypeptide(L)'
;MVLVTSPRQTAGDCDSSSQQQEMSLVTGWLWEEYPEQNHVFSFSSLYLQNPEQNPVFSFSSLYLQTLNRTMSSPSVIICGRQVMCSYLSQDIDLRVMQHYVNPEGQTVVKEHVDCLEAGRKLSSYVLEDSELTELCVRARGDEDWSRDVRLERKEKKRGSSSVVQVPCSSGSLLYVWCTLITMETDSHMQQRVVVFSPLFMMRSHLPDPVIIHTEKRSLGLRESQLIQGQGHQEQLLNTENDLTHHLTFQASEDEGASHCAVPISTAVIKQIVNRNQAGLEDGQEHILADFYGVKNSSQPPWPYVSKDTDRPGSEVLAQWDSPMQVKLSVWRSGLNTLLVELIPWALLTNHSTWDLWLFEGETIVLQIPAGKTLVPPNFKEAFQLGIYWSNTNTVHKSTALKLVHDLTSPRWKEGVSPEVLTLDEEGCVETEIHLGRSPGRQKVCQFCVSSVVRHGIQIIQIEDRTILVNNTPYFLSCRALLSDQALGTTDQVTPPTSCHVEPYCLTKPWGPQTR
;
A
#
# COMPACT_ATOMS: atom_id res chain seq x y z
N MET A 1 -18.58 -7.70 -21.53
CA MET A 1 -18.65 -8.94 -22.33
C MET A 1 -17.23 -9.28 -22.75
N VAL A 2 -16.67 -10.42 -22.31
CA VAL A 2 -15.30 -10.84 -22.69
C VAL A 2 -15.43 -11.78 -23.87
N LEU A 3 -15.02 -11.34 -25.06
CA LEU A 3 -14.93 -12.19 -26.24
C LEU A 3 -13.56 -12.87 -26.22
N VAL A 4 -13.54 -14.19 -26.02
CA VAL A 4 -12.34 -15.02 -26.21
C VAL A 4 -12.36 -15.51 -27.65
N THR A 5 -11.45 -15.03 -28.49
CA THR A 5 -11.26 -15.57 -29.83
C THR A 5 -10.39 -16.83 -29.74
N SER A 6 -10.98 -17.99 -30.04
CA SER A 6 -10.19 -19.22 -30.23
C SER A 6 -9.61 -19.24 -31.65
N PRO A 7 -8.35 -19.64 -31.85
CA PRO A 7 -7.78 -19.79 -33.18
C PRO A 7 -8.42 -21.00 -33.89
N ARG A 8 -8.77 -20.80 -35.17
CA ARG A 8 -9.36 -21.81 -36.07
C ARG A 8 -8.62 -23.16 -35.98
N GLN A 9 -9.32 -24.22 -35.56
CA GLN A 9 -8.94 -25.59 -35.90
C GLN A 9 -9.46 -25.92 -37.30
N THR A 10 -8.58 -26.44 -38.15
CA THR A 10 -8.89 -26.99 -39.46
C THR A 10 -9.64 -28.32 -39.33
N ALA A 11 -10.73 -28.43 -40.09
CA ALA A 11 -11.58 -29.59 -40.42
C ALA A 11 -11.19 -30.97 -39.85
N GLY A 12 -12.15 -31.58 -39.15
CA GLY A 12 -12.23 -33.01 -38.87
C GLY A 12 -13.57 -33.34 -38.18
N ASP A 13 -14.39 -34.15 -38.85
CA ASP A 13 -15.71 -34.61 -38.41
C ASP A 13 -15.73 -35.19 -36.98
N CYS A 14 -16.79 -34.88 -36.23
CA CYS A 14 -17.62 -35.88 -35.51
C CYS A 14 -18.83 -35.20 -34.85
N ASP A 15 -20.02 -35.76 -35.09
CA ASP A 15 -21.29 -35.47 -34.44
C ASP A 15 -21.20 -35.51 -32.90
N SER A 16 -21.83 -34.55 -32.22
CA SER A 16 -22.83 -34.83 -31.17
C SER A 16 -23.45 -33.55 -30.61
N SER A 17 -24.73 -33.67 -30.32
CA SER A 17 -25.71 -32.64 -29.99
C SER A 17 -25.58 -32.04 -28.60
N SER A 18 -25.56 -30.70 -28.53
CA SER A 18 -26.10 -29.92 -27.40
C SER A 18 -26.39 -28.49 -27.87
N GLN A 19 -27.67 -28.11 -27.97
CA GLN A 19 -28.09 -26.76 -28.36
C GLN A 19 -27.71 -25.75 -27.26
N GLN A 20 -26.61 -25.04 -27.48
CA GLN A 20 -26.34 -23.72 -26.90
C GLN A 20 -26.59 -22.71 -28.02
N GLN A 21 -27.44 -21.72 -27.76
CA GLN A 21 -27.83 -20.70 -28.73
C GLN A 21 -26.62 -19.76 -28.98
N GLU A 22 -25.84 -20.06 -30.02
CA GLU A 22 -24.71 -19.23 -30.46
C GLU A 22 -25.21 -17.99 -31.22
N MET A 23 -24.88 -16.79 -30.73
CA MET A 23 -24.98 -15.57 -31.54
C MET A 23 -23.78 -15.51 -32.50
N SER A 24 -24.03 -15.59 -33.80
CA SER A 24 -23.01 -15.46 -34.84
C SER A 24 -22.74 -13.99 -35.18
N LEU A 25 -21.48 -13.55 -35.06
CA LEU A 25 -21.02 -12.21 -35.46
C LEU A 25 -20.59 -12.24 -36.93
N VAL A 26 -21.28 -11.50 -37.81
CA VAL A 26 -20.88 -11.32 -39.21
C VAL A 26 -20.08 -10.03 -39.33
N THR A 27 -18.77 -10.12 -39.49
CA THR A 27 -17.88 -8.96 -39.67
C THR A 27 -17.57 -8.72 -41.15
N GLY A 28 -17.92 -7.55 -41.69
CA GLY A 28 -17.32 -7.01 -42.91
C GLY A 28 -16.20 -6.02 -42.54
N TRP A 29 -14.97 -6.26 -43.01
CA TRP A 29 -13.80 -5.43 -42.68
C TRP A 29 -13.54 -4.42 -43.79
N LEU A 30 -13.45 -3.14 -43.45
CA LEU A 30 -12.82 -2.10 -44.28
C LEU A 30 -11.62 -1.59 -43.49
N TRP A 31 -10.42 -1.79 -44.05
CA TRP A 31 -9.15 -1.42 -43.44
C TRP A 31 -8.74 -0.03 -43.91
N GLU A 32 -8.34 0.84 -42.99
CA GLU A 32 -7.51 1.99 -43.29
C GLU A 32 -6.39 2.03 -42.24
N GLU A 33 -5.16 1.70 -42.66
CA GLU A 33 -3.98 1.72 -41.79
C GLU A 33 -3.53 3.18 -41.59
N TYR A 34 -3.44 3.61 -40.34
CA TYR A 34 -2.60 4.75 -39.95
C TYR A 34 -1.43 4.23 -39.11
N PRO A 35 -0.18 4.45 -39.55
CA PRO A 35 0.98 4.06 -38.78
C PRO A 35 1.27 5.16 -37.75
N GLU A 36 1.05 4.87 -36.48
CA GLU A 36 1.96 5.14 -35.35
C GLU A 36 1.21 5.12 -34.00
N GLN A 37 1.67 4.22 -33.12
CA GLN A 37 1.49 4.19 -31.65
C GLN A 37 0.06 4.11 -31.07
N ASN A 38 -0.19 3.02 -30.34
CA ASN A 38 -1.46 2.60 -29.72
C ASN A 38 -2.59 2.33 -30.72
N HIS A 39 -2.86 1.04 -30.98
CA HIS A 39 -3.91 0.59 -31.90
C HIS A 39 -5.31 0.88 -31.33
N VAL A 40 -5.76 2.12 -31.53
CA VAL A 40 -7.15 2.55 -31.39
C VAL A 40 -7.82 2.34 -32.74
N PHE A 41 -8.84 1.50 -32.78
CA PHE A 41 -9.55 1.19 -34.02
C PHE A 41 -10.84 2.00 -34.09
N SER A 42 -10.96 2.84 -35.12
CA SER A 42 -12.18 3.56 -35.46
C SER A 42 -13.03 2.70 -36.40
N PHE A 43 -14.27 2.41 -36.02
CA PHE A 43 -15.24 1.74 -36.89
C PHE A 43 -16.36 2.72 -37.24
N SER A 44 -16.68 2.82 -38.52
CA SER A 44 -17.85 3.58 -38.99
C SER A 44 -19.18 2.90 -38.58
N SER A 45 -19.15 1.59 -38.30
CA SER A 45 -20.29 0.83 -37.77
C SER A 45 -19.84 -0.51 -37.18
N LEU A 46 -20.39 -0.90 -36.01
CA LEU A 46 -20.28 -2.25 -35.44
C LEU A 46 -21.68 -2.87 -35.43
N TYR A 47 -21.89 -3.94 -36.20
CA TYR A 47 -23.17 -4.65 -36.25
C TYR A 47 -23.14 -5.86 -35.32
N LEU A 48 -23.93 -5.82 -34.24
CA LEU A 48 -24.28 -7.00 -33.45
C LEU A 48 -25.61 -7.54 -34.00
N GLN A 49 -25.56 -8.67 -34.72
CA GLN A 49 -26.73 -9.27 -35.35
C GLN A 49 -27.40 -10.26 -34.38
N ASN A 50 -28.66 -10.01 -34.03
CA ASN A 50 -29.56 -11.03 -33.51
C ASN A 50 -30.27 -11.68 -34.72
N PRO A 51 -30.20 -13.00 -34.93
CA PRO A 51 -30.68 -13.65 -36.17
C PRO A 51 -32.19 -13.47 -36.46
N GLU A 52 -32.99 -12.94 -35.53
CA GLU A 52 -34.45 -12.84 -35.69
C GLU A 52 -35.03 -11.43 -35.87
N GLN A 53 -34.22 -10.36 -35.91
CA GLN A 53 -34.73 -8.99 -36.13
C GLN A 53 -33.84 -8.16 -37.07
N ASN A 54 -34.46 -7.33 -37.92
CA ASN A 54 -33.80 -6.42 -38.87
C ASN A 54 -32.71 -5.55 -38.19
N PRO A 55 -31.54 -5.35 -38.82
CA PRO A 55 -30.43 -4.62 -38.21
C PRO A 55 -30.55 -3.12 -38.49
N VAL A 56 -30.64 -2.27 -37.46
CA VAL A 56 -30.31 -0.83 -37.60
C VAL A 56 -29.75 -0.30 -36.28
N PHE A 57 -28.43 -0.34 -36.10
CA PHE A 57 -27.75 0.63 -35.24
C PHE A 57 -26.36 0.90 -35.80
N SER A 58 -26.11 2.14 -36.22
CA SER A 58 -24.77 2.68 -36.45
C SER A 58 -24.32 3.30 -35.14
N PHE A 59 -23.33 2.72 -34.47
CA PHE A 59 -22.85 3.22 -33.17
C PHE A 59 -21.57 4.03 -33.37
N SER A 60 -21.67 5.36 -33.42
CA SER A 60 -20.53 6.29 -33.29
C SER A 60 -19.97 6.35 -31.86
N SER A 61 -20.62 5.67 -30.92
CA SER A 61 -20.39 5.80 -29.48
C SER A 61 -19.73 4.59 -28.82
N LEU A 62 -19.14 3.69 -29.60
CA LEU A 62 -18.36 2.54 -29.13
C LEU A 62 -16.86 2.80 -29.24
N TYR A 63 -16.11 2.31 -28.26
CA TYR A 63 -14.67 2.39 -28.12
C TYR A 63 -14.11 0.97 -27.93
N LEU A 64 -12.98 0.68 -28.58
CA LEU A 64 -12.35 -0.65 -28.60
C LEU A 64 -10.93 -0.54 -28.06
N GLN A 65 -10.69 -1.17 -26.92
CA GLN A 65 -9.38 -1.21 -26.29
C GLN A 65 -8.81 -2.63 -26.35
N THR A 66 -7.58 -2.76 -26.85
CA THR A 66 -6.86 -4.04 -26.85
C THR A 66 -6.01 -4.15 -25.59
N LEU A 67 -6.23 -5.21 -24.80
CA LEU A 67 -5.34 -5.55 -23.70
C LEU A 67 -4.36 -6.62 -24.19
N ASN A 68 -3.07 -6.28 -24.27
CA ASN A 68 -2.00 -7.25 -24.50
C ASN A 68 -1.80 -8.10 -23.22
N ARG A 69 -2.75 -9.00 -22.95
CA ARG A 69 -2.43 -10.21 -22.20
C ARG A 69 -1.46 -11.01 -23.07
N THR A 70 -0.36 -11.46 -22.47
CA THR A 70 0.67 -12.38 -22.99
C THR A 70 0.36 -13.03 -24.35
N MET A 71 1.37 -13.10 -25.25
CA MET A 71 1.42 -13.59 -26.65
C MET A 71 0.46 -14.71 -27.13
N SER A 72 -0.28 -15.39 -26.25
CA SER A 72 -1.23 -16.46 -26.56
C SER A 72 -2.71 -16.03 -26.64
N SER A 73 -3.16 -14.86 -26.14
CA SER A 73 -4.56 -14.40 -26.34
C SER A 73 -4.76 -12.88 -26.13
N PRO A 74 -4.76 -12.04 -27.18
CA PRO A 74 -5.15 -10.64 -27.03
C PRO A 74 -6.63 -10.56 -26.66
N SER A 75 -6.94 -9.91 -25.52
CA SER A 75 -8.34 -9.68 -25.12
C SER A 75 -8.80 -8.33 -25.63
N VAL A 76 -9.92 -8.30 -26.36
CA VAL A 76 -10.54 -7.07 -26.86
C VAL A 76 -11.63 -6.63 -25.88
N ILE A 77 -11.53 -5.39 -25.40
CA ILE A 77 -12.53 -4.75 -24.55
C ILE A 77 -13.34 -3.80 -25.41
N ILE A 78 -14.65 -4.05 -25.51
CA ILE A 78 -15.63 -3.11 -26.08
C ILE A 78 -16.22 -2.31 -24.93
N CYS A 79 -16.13 -0.98 -25.01
CA CYS A 79 -16.73 -0.05 -24.07
C CYS A 79 -17.45 1.09 -24.78
N GLY A 80 -18.39 1.72 -24.11
CA GLY A 80 -19.02 2.97 -24.55
C GLY A 80 -18.14 4.18 -24.22
N ARG A 81 -18.57 5.35 -24.68
CA ARG A 81 -17.84 6.61 -24.51
C ARG A 81 -17.90 7.21 -23.11
N GLN A 82 -18.87 6.82 -22.28
CA GLN A 82 -19.01 7.37 -20.93
C GLN A 82 -18.69 6.29 -19.90
N VAL A 83 -17.63 6.50 -19.12
CA VAL A 83 -17.16 5.55 -18.10
C VAL A 83 -17.27 6.20 -16.72
N MET A 84 -17.84 5.48 -15.76
CA MET A 84 -17.97 5.93 -14.37
C MET A 84 -17.10 5.05 -13.46
N CYS A 85 -16.24 5.68 -12.67
CA CYS A 85 -15.27 5.00 -11.80
C CYS A 85 -15.33 5.57 -10.38
N SER A 86 -15.19 4.73 -9.36
CA SER A 86 -15.17 5.14 -7.96
C SER A 86 -13.92 4.63 -7.24
N TYR A 87 -13.25 5.56 -6.56
CA TYR A 87 -12.23 5.29 -5.55
C TYR A 87 -12.77 5.44 -4.11
N LEU A 88 -14.07 5.60 -3.93
CA LEU A 88 -14.68 5.68 -2.61
C LEU A 88 -14.63 4.31 -1.92
N SER A 89 -14.57 4.32 -0.58
CA SER A 89 -14.65 3.12 0.25
C SER A 89 -16.08 2.64 0.53
N GLN A 90 -17.08 3.38 0.03
CA GLN A 90 -18.50 3.03 0.15
C GLN A 90 -19.14 3.04 -1.23
N ASP A 91 -20.17 2.21 -1.39
CA ASP A 91 -21.01 2.18 -2.59
C ASP A 91 -21.82 3.47 -2.71
N ILE A 92 -22.01 3.93 -3.94
CA ILE A 92 -22.88 5.07 -4.24
C ILE A 92 -23.90 4.70 -5.31
N ASP A 93 -25.12 5.21 -5.15
CA ASP A 93 -26.06 5.25 -6.26
C ASP A 93 -25.74 6.47 -7.12
N LEU A 94 -25.71 6.27 -8.43
CA LEU A 94 -25.44 7.27 -9.44
C LEU A 94 -26.70 7.45 -10.27
N ARG A 95 -27.19 8.69 -10.35
CA ARG A 95 -28.25 9.09 -11.27
C ARG A 95 -27.64 9.94 -12.37
N VAL A 96 -27.92 9.57 -13.61
CA VAL A 96 -27.39 10.22 -14.79
C VAL A 96 -28.51 10.65 -15.72
N MET A 97 -28.45 11.88 -16.21
CA MET A 97 -29.46 12.48 -17.08
C MET A 97 -29.02 12.42 -18.54
N GLN A 98 -29.77 11.69 -19.36
CA GLN A 98 -29.59 11.62 -20.81
C GLN A 98 -30.57 12.59 -21.49
N HIS A 99 -30.04 13.48 -22.33
CA HIS A 99 -30.81 14.39 -23.16
C HIS A 99 -30.68 13.97 -24.63
N TYR A 100 -31.79 13.71 -25.31
CA TYR A 100 -31.78 13.44 -26.74
C TYR A 100 -33.00 14.04 -27.42
N VAL A 101 -32.94 14.20 -28.74
CA VAL A 101 -34.05 14.70 -29.56
C VAL A 101 -34.74 13.49 -30.18
N ASN A 102 -36.04 13.36 -29.92
CA ASN A 102 -36.83 12.29 -30.53
C ASN A 102 -37.03 12.54 -32.05
N PRO A 103 -37.49 11.55 -32.83
CA PRO A 103 -37.75 11.72 -34.26
C PRO A 103 -38.75 12.83 -34.60
N GLU A 104 -39.55 13.27 -33.62
CA GLU A 104 -40.56 14.33 -33.75
C GLU A 104 -39.99 15.73 -33.44
N GLY A 105 -38.68 15.83 -33.14
CA GLY A 105 -37.99 17.08 -32.86
C GLY A 105 -38.14 17.60 -31.42
N GLN A 106 -38.71 16.80 -30.51
CA GLN A 106 -38.86 17.15 -29.10
C GLN A 106 -37.66 16.69 -28.28
N THR A 107 -37.19 17.54 -27.36
CA THR A 107 -36.16 17.17 -26.38
C THR A 107 -36.77 16.27 -25.31
N VAL A 108 -36.23 15.05 -25.19
CA VAL A 108 -36.60 14.07 -24.18
C VAL A 108 -35.46 13.95 -23.17
N VAL A 109 -35.82 13.84 -21.90
CA VAL A 109 -34.89 13.59 -20.80
C VAL A 109 -35.16 12.20 -20.24
N LYS A 110 -34.13 11.36 -20.21
CA LYS A 110 -34.20 10.00 -19.67
C LYS A 110 -33.21 9.87 -18.51
N GLU A 111 -33.71 9.33 -17.40
CA GLU A 111 -32.90 9.05 -16.21
C GLU A 111 -32.37 7.61 -16.25
N HIS A 112 -31.08 7.46 -15.93
CA HIS A 112 -30.45 6.17 -15.66
C HIS A 112 -29.96 6.15 -14.22
N VAL A 113 -30.32 5.11 -13.47
CA VAL A 113 -29.90 4.93 -12.07
C VAL A 113 -29.15 3.62 -11.96
N ASP A 114 -27.89 3.71 -11.53
CA ASP A 114 -26.99 2.58 -11.42
C ASP A 114 -26.26 2.63 -10.06
N CYS A 115 -25.83 1.48 -9.56
CA CYS A 115 -24.99 1.44 -8.38
C CYS A 115 -23.52 1.30 -8.74
N LEU A 116 -22.73 2.30 -8.37
CA LEU A 116 -21.28 2.27 -8.50
C LEU A 116 -20.65 1.77 -7.19
N GLU A 117 -20.22 0.50 -7.21
CA GLU A 117 -19.57 -0.15 -6.07
C GLU A 117 -18.23 0.50 -5.69
N ALA A 118 -17.88 0.40 -4.41
CA ALA A 118 -16.62 0.90 -3.85
C ALA A 118 -15.39 0.34 -4.59
N GLY A 119 -14.49 1.22 -5.05
CA GLY A 119 -13.25 0.80 -5.73
C GLY A 119 -13.46 0.13 -7.11
N ARG A 120 -14.63 0.29 -7.72
CA ARG A 120 -15.02 -0.34 -8.99
C ARG A 120 -15.36 0.70 -10.06
N LYS A 121 -15.58 0.19 -11.29
CA LYS A 121 -16.11 0.94 -12.42
C LYS A 121 -17.44 0.33 -12.85
N LEU A 122 -18.34 1.16 -13.36
CA LEU A 122 -19.59 0.69 -13.97
C LEU A 122 -19.35 0.13 -15.37
N SER A 123 -20.37 -0.57 -15.88
CA SER A 123 -20.53 -0.75 -17.32
C SER A 123 -20.63 0.62 -17.98
N SER A 124 -19.86 0.82 -19.05
CA SER A 124 -19.81 2.08 -19.78
C SER A 124 -21.12 2.36 -20.51
N TYR A 125 -21.55 3.63 -20.58
CA TYR A 125 -22.69 4.05 -21.39
C TYR A 125 -22.27 4.34 -22.83
N VAL A 126 -23.09 3.87 -23.77
CA VAL A 126 -22.96 4.12 -25.21
C VAL A 126 -23.74 5.41 -25.53
N LEU A 127 -23.25 6.52 -25.01
CA LEU A 127 -23.87 7.85 -25.13
C LEU A 127 -22.83 8.87 -25.60
N GLU A 128 -23.24 9.79 -26.45
CA GLU A 128 -22.41 10.93 -26.86
C GLU A 128 -22.27 11.95 -25.72
N ASP A 129 -21.21 12.75 -25.80
CA ASP A 129 -20.90 13.79 -24.82
C ASP A 129 -22.00 14.86 -24.68
N SER A 130 -22.77 15.07 -25.75
CA SER A 130 -23.92 15.98 -25.79
C SER A 130 -25.19 15.37 -25.18
N GLU A 131 -25.26 14.05 -25.09
CA GLU A 131 -26.40 13.36 -24.48
C GLU A 131 -26.24 13.28 -22.95
N LEU A 132 -25.01 13.17 -22.46
CA LEU A 132 -24.71 13.07 -21.03
C LEU A 132 -24.28 14.41 -20.43
N THR A 133 -25.23 15.16 -19.88
CA THR A 133 -24.99 16.53 -19.42
C THR A 133 -24.91 16.67 -17.91
N GLU A 134 -25.62 15.84 -17.15
CA GLU A 134 -25.75 15.99 -15.70
C GLU A 134 -25.73 14.64 -14.97
N LEU A 135 -25.21 14.65 -13.75
CA LEU A 135 -25.31 13.53 -12.83
C LEU A 135 -25.48 14.01 -11.38
N CYS A 136 -26.05 13.19 -10.53
CA CYS A 136 -26.00 13.33 -9.08
C CYS A 136 -25.76 11.98 -8.43
N VAL A 137 -25.29 12.02 -7.18
CA VAL A 137 -24.90 10.82 -6.43
C VAL A 137 -25.53 10.85 -5.05
N ARG A 138 -25.69 9.66 -4.47
CA ARG A 138 -26.01 9.50 -3.04
C ARG A 138 -25.30 8.28 -2.50
N ALA A 139 -25.09 8.23 -1.19
CA ALA A 139 -24.65 7.01 -0.56
C ALA A 139 -25.72 5.92 -0.74
N ARG A 140 -25.29 4.68 -1.00
CA ARG A 140 -26.23 3.57 -1.22
C ARG A 140 -27.12 3.39 0.00
N GLY A 141 -28.43 3.39 -0.22
CA GLY A 141 -29.44 3.22 0.83
C GLY A 141 -29.90 4.50 1.52
N ASP A 142 -29.32 5.65 1.16
CA ASP A 142 -29.83 6.96 1.59
C ASP A 142 -30.90 7.50 0.63
N GLU A 143 -31.76 8.38 1.13
CA GLU A 143 -32.85 8.98 0.33
C GLU A 143 -32.39 10.25 -0.41
N ASP A 144 -31.52 11.03 0.23
CA ASP A 144 -31.13 12.35 -0.26
C ASP A 144 -30.06 12.29 -1.36
N TRP A 145 -30.38 12.90 -2.51
CA TRP A 145 -29.45 13.07 -3.61
C TRP A 145 -28.57 14.30 -3.40
N SER A 146 -27.32 14.21 -3.88
CA SER A 146 -26.46 15.38 -4.00
C SER A 146 -27.04 16.41 -4.96
N ARG A 147 -26.48 17.63 -4.93
CA ARG A 147 -26.67 18.59 -6.02
C ARG A 147 -26.23 18.01 -7.36
N ASP A 148 -26.86 18.48 -8.43
CA ASP A 148 -26.49 18.11 -9.79
C ASP A 148 -25.11 18.63 -10.17
N VAL A 149 -24.33 17.77 -10.81
CA VAL A 149 -23.02 18.06 -11.38
C VAL A 149 -23.17 18.16 -12.88
N ARG A 150 -22.89 19.33 -13.42
CA ARG A 150 -22.84 19.54 -14.86
C ARG A 150 -21.54 18.99 -15.44
N LEU A 151 -21.69 18.17 -16.46
CA LEU A 151 -20.61 17.50 -17.20
C LEU A 151 -20.14 18.29 -18.43
N GLU A 152 -20.56 19.56 -18.54
CA GLU A 152 -20.21 20.42 -19.66
C GLU A 152 -18.69 20.60 -19.81
N ARG A 153 -18.22 20.51 -21.05
CA ARG A 153 -16.83 20.74 -21.42
C ARG A 153 -16.51 22.24 -21.26
N LYS A 154 -15.80 22.61 -20.20
CA LYS A 154 -15.19 23.94 -20.12
C LYS A 154 -13.96 23.99 -21.01
N GLU A 155 -14.12 24.57 -22.19
CA GLU A 155 -13.02 24.90 -23.09
C GLU A 155 -11.95 25.70 -22.31
N LYS A 156 -10.70 25.21 -22.33
CA LYS A 156 -9.44 25.83 -21.83
C LYS A 156 -8.87 25.36 -20.47
N LYS A 157 -9.47 24.44 -19.72
CA LYS A 157 -8.76 23.77 -18.60
C LYS A 157 -8.81 22.25 -18.75
N ARG A 158 -7.64 21.64 -18.88
CA ARG A 158 -7.43 20.19 -18.94
C ARG A 158 -7.94 19.58 -17.62
N GLY A 159 -9.07 18.87 -17.68
CA GLY A 159 -9.78 18.29 -16.54
C GLY A 159 -10.71 19.28 -15.83
N SER A 160 -12.02 19.03 -15.86
CA SER A 160 -12.99 19.71 -14.99
C SER A 160 -13.22 18.87 -13.74
N SER A 161 -12.83 19.39 -12.58
CA SER A 161 -13.15 18.78 -11.28
C SER A 161 -14.12 19.66 -10.52
N SER A 162 -15.12 19.05 -9.92
CA SER A 162 -16.05 19.68 -8.99
C SER A 162 -16.15 18.87 -7.71
N VAL A 163 -16.45 19.52 -6.59
CA VAL A 163 -16.73 18.80 -5.34
C VAL A 163 -18.23 18.65 -5.17
N VAL A 164 -18.66 17.48 -4.74
CA VAL A 164 -20.04 17.11 -4.45
C VAL A 164 -20.13 16.76 -2.98
N GLN A 165 -21.22 17.19 -2.34
CA GLN A 165 -21.54 16.81 -0.98
C GLN A 165 -22.50 15.63 -1.02
N VAL A 166 -22.13 14.55 -0.37
CA VAL A 166 -22.88 13.29 -0.31
C VAL A 166 -23.28 13.05 1.15
N PRO A 167 -24.56 13.16 1.50
CA PRO A 167 -25.06 12.75 2.80
C PRO A 167 -24.82 11.26 3.01
N CYS A 168 -24.43 10.88 4.22
CA CYS A 168 -24.31 9.50 4.65
C CYS A 168 -25.34 9.20 5.76
N SER A 169 -25.86 7.98 5.77
CA SER A 169 -26.83 7.46 6.75
C SER A 169 -26.46 7.68 8.23
N SER A 170 -25.17 7.87 8.56
CA SER A 170 -24.70 8.21 9.90
C SER A 170 -25.01 9.64 10.34
N GLY A 171 -25.56 10.48 9.46
CA GLY A 171 -25.71 11.91 9.65
C GLY A 171 -24.45 12.73 9.31
N SER A 172 -23.35 12.05 8.96
CA SER A 172 -22.13 12.69 8.45
C SER A 172 -22.24 13.00 6.96
N LEU A 173 -21.38 13.89 6.49
CA LEU A 173 -21.27 14.34 5.11
C LEU A 173 -19.94 13.90 4.53
N LEU A 174 -19.96 13.24 3.39
CA LEU A 174 -18.78 12.93 2.60
C LEU A 174 -18.63 13.93 1.45
N TYR A 175 -17.43 14.53 1.33
CA TYR A 175 -17.12 15.43 0.23
C TYR A 175 -16.31 14.68 -0.83
N VAL A 176 -16.83 14.66 -2.06
CA VAL A 176 -16.33 13.82 -3.16
C VAL A 176 -15.96 14.69 -4.35
N TRP A 177 -14.75 14.54 -4.87
CA TRP A 177 -14.38 15.03 -6.19
C TRP A 177 -15.08 14.21 -7.28
N CYS A 178 -15.79 14.90 -8.17
CA CYS A 178 -16.19 14.42 -9.48
C CYS A 178 -15.20 15.02 -10.51
N THR A 179 -14.27 14.20 -10.99
CA THR A 179 -13.24 14.60 -11.96
C THR A 179 -13.56 14.04 -13.33
N LEU A 180 -13.66 14.92 -14.32
CA LEU A 180 -13.87 14.55 -15.71
C LEU A 180 -12.53 14.48 -16.43
N ILE A 181 -12.23 13.31 -16.98
CA ILE A 181 -11.04 13.03 -17.78
C ILE A 181 -11.51 12.74 -19.21
N THR A 182 -11.00 13.49 -20.17
CA THR A 182 -11.22 13.24 -21.60
C THR A 182 -10.01 12.54 -22.16
N MET A 183 -10.20 11.32 -22.63
CA MET A 183 -9.18 10.55 -23.36
C MET A 183 -9.17 10.95 -24.83
N GLU A 184 -8.00 10.87 -25.47
CA GLU A 184 -7.80 11.16 -26.89
C GLU A 184 -8.32 12.54 -27.30
N THR A 185 -7.77 13.58 -26.69
CA THR A 185 -8.25 14.96 -26.83
C THR A 185 -8.25 15.51 -28.26
N ASP A 186 -7.53 14.87 -29.17
CA ASP A 186 -7.36 15.29 -30.57
C ASP A 186 -8.07 14.37 -31.58
N SER A 187 -8.85 13.37 -31.11
CA SER A 187 -9.65 12.48 -31.98
C SER A 187 -11.14 12.86 -32.00
N HIS A 188 -11.86 12.45 -33.06
CA HIS A 188 -13.33 12.53 -33.11
C HIS A 188 -14.02 11.49 -32.18
N MET A 189 -13.26 10.53 -31.64
CA MET A 189 -13.72 9.43 -30.80
C MET A 189 -13.25 9.57 -29.35
N GLN A 190 -13.55 10.73 -28.74
CA GLN A 190 -13.18 11.01 -27.35
C GLN A 190 -14.00 10.15 -26.37
N GLN A 191 -13.31 9.47 -25.47
CA GLN A 191 -13.93 8.80 -24.32
C GLN A 191 -13.86 9.70 -23.10
N ARG A 192 -14.99 9.86 -22.39
CA ARG A 192 -15.08 10.58 -21.12
C ARG A 192 -15.08 9.58 -19.97
N VAL A 193 -14.13 9.74 -19.06
CA VAL A 193 -14.06 9.00 -17.80
C VAL A 193 -14.38 9.96 -16.65
N VAL A 194 -15.43 9.65 -15.90
CA VAL A 194 -15.81 10.36 -14.69
C VAL A 194 -15.31 9.57 -13.49
N VAL A 195 -14.48 10.20 -12.68
CA VAL A 195 -13.85 9.58 -11.51
C VAL A 195 -14.33 10.24 -10.24
N PHE A 196 -14.94 9.44 -9.36
CA PHE A 196 -15.30 9.82 -8.00
C PHE A 196 -14.18 9.47 -7.04
N SER A 197 -13.70 10.47 -6.30
CA SER A 197 -12.64 10.27 -5.30
C SER A 197 -12.90 11.16 -4.07
N PRO A 198 -12.52 10.73 -2.86
CA PRO A 198 -12.71 11.55 -1.66
C PRO A 198 -11.96 12.87 -1.76
N LEU A 199 -12.45 13.90 -1.08
CA LEU A 199 -11.77 15.19 -0.97
C LEU A 199 -10.45 15.06 -0.20
N PHE A 200 -10.50 14.38 0.95
CA PHE A 200 -9.36 14.11 1.82
C PHE A 200 -9.32 12.63 2.22
N MET A 201 -8.14 12.04 2.10
CA MET A 201 -7.81 10.71 2.60
C MET A 201 -6.86 10.82 3.77
N MET A 202 -7.10 10.02 4.80
CA MET A 202 -6.20 9.81 5.91
C MET A 202 -5.55 8.43 5.82
N ARG A 203 -4.27 8.36 6.16
CA ARG A 203 -3.54 7.10 6.34
C ARG A 203 -2.72 7.17 7.63
N SER A 204 -2.91 6.20 8.53
CA SER A 204 -2.08 6.08 9.73
C SER A 204 -1.15 4.87 9.62
N HIS A 205 0.16 5.09 9.73
CA HIS A 205 1.15 4.01 9.76
C HIS A 205 1.43 3.48 11.17
N LEU A 206 0.76 4.02 12.19
CA LEU A 206 0.91 3.60 13.57
C LEU A 206 0.36 2.18 13.79
N PRO A 207 0.88 1.39 14.73
CA PRO A 207 0.36 0.04 15.02
C PRO A 207 -1.11 0.04 15.46
N ASP A 208 -1.47 1.03 16.27
CA ASP A 208 -2.80 1.16 16.86
C ASP A 208 -3.65 2.22 16.13
N PRO A 209 -4.99 2.14 16.23
CA PRO A 209 -5.88 3.19 15.75
C PRO A 209 -5.59 4.55 16.41
N VAL A 210 -5.87 5.63 15.69
CA VAL A 210 -5.68 7.00 16.15
C VAL A 210 -6.99 7.78 16.06
N ILE A 211 -7.30 8.56 17.10
CA ILE A 211 -8.43 9.48 17.08
C ILE A 211 -7.96 10.78 16.44
N ILE A 212 -8.64 11.20 15.38
CA ILE A 212 -8.40 12.48 14.73
C ILE A 212 -9.50 13.44 15.09
N HIS A 213 -9.12 14.64 15.52
CA HIS A 213 -10.07 15.73 15.66
C HIS A 213 -9.93 16.72 14.53
N THR A 214 -11.06 17.03 13.92
CA THR A 214 -11.18 18.01 12.84
C THR A 214 -11.83 19.27 13.40
N GLU A 215 -11.06 20.35 13.51
CA GLU A 215 -11.57 21.64 13.96
C GLU A 215 -11.91 22.57 12.79
N LYS A 216 -13.14 23.07 12.79
CA LYS A 216 -13.64 24.14 11.92
C LYS A 216 -13.58 25.45 12.70
N ARG A 217 -12.38 26.01 12.84
CA ARG A 217 -12.12 27.17 13.72
C ARG A 217 -13.02 28.38 13.43
N SER A 218 -13.38 28.61 12.17
CA SER A 218 -14.29 29.69 11.77
C SER A 218 -15.73 29.50 12.29
N LEU A 219 -16.13 28.26 12.60
CA LEU A 219 -17.46 27.90 13.07
C LEU A 219 -17.49 27.50 14.55
N GLY A 220 -16.33 27.36 15.20
CA GLY A 220 -16.23 26.87 16.57
C GLY A 220 -16.66 25.40 16.73
N LEU A 221 -16.65 24.62 15.65
CA LEU A 221 -17.03 23.21 15.65
C LEU A 221 -15.80 22.30 15.70
N ARG A 222 -15.91 21.19 16.41
CA ARG A 222 -14.90 20.12 16.48
C ARG A 222 -15.59 18.78 16.38
N GLU A 223 -15.14 17.96 15.46
CA GLU A 223 -15.62 16.60 15.22
C GLU A 223 -14.46 15.62 15.41
N SER A 224 -14.77 14.37 15.69
CA SER A 224 -13.74 13.33 15.90
C SER A 224 -14.05 12.10 15.07
N GLN A 225 -13.01 11.47 14.51
CA GLN A 225 -13.10 10.24 13.74
C GLN A 225 -11.96 9.30 14.18
N LEU A 226 -12.29 8.03 14.42
CA LEU A 226 -11.30 6.99 14.69
C LEU A 226 -10.78 6.46 13.36
N ILE A 227 -9.46 6.49 13.17
CA ILE A 227 -8.79 6.00 11.96
C ILE A 227 -7.95 4.79 12.31
N GLN A 228 -8.12 3.70 11.57
CA GLN A 228 -7.32 2.50 11.76
C GLN A 228 -5.84 2.74 11.46
N GLY A 229 -4.98 2.09 12.25
CA GLY A 229 -3.53 2.08 12.05
C GLY A 229 -3.09 1.18 10.89
N GLN A 230 -1.84 0.76 10.91
CA GLN A 230 -1.26 -0.29 10.06
C GLN A 230 -1.30 0.02 8.56
N GLY A 231 -1.25 1.30 8.21
CA GLY A 231 -1.32 1.77 6.82
C GLY A 231 -2.71 1.75 6.22
N HIS A 232 -3.75 1.49 7.02
CA HIS A 232 -5.14 1.58 6.56
C HIS A 232 -5.46 3.01 6.12
N GLN A 233 -6.37 3.09 5.16
CA GLN A 233 -6.76 4.32 4.50
C GLN A 233 -8.24 4.56 4.67
N GLU A 234 -8.59 5.75 5.12
CA GLU A 234 -9.97 6.12 5.39
C GLU A 234 -10.26 7.52 4.87
N GLN A 235 -11.50 7.73 4.43
CA GLN A 235 -11.99 9.02 3.97
C GLN A 235 -12.29 9.90 5.18
N LEU A 236 -11.89 11.17 5.15
CA LEU A 236 -12.30 12.11 6.19
C LEU A 236 -13.74 12.57 5.93
N LEU A 237 -14.57 12.47 6.98
CA LEU A 237 -15.95 12.92 6.95
C LEU A 237 -16.06 14.36 7.47
N ASN A 238 -17.15 15.03 7.08
CA ASN A 238 -17.52 16.38 7.52
C ASN A 238 -16.45 17.46 7.26
N THR A 239 -15.60 17.25 6.25
CA THR A 239 -14.57 18.21 5.82
C THR A 239 -15.03 18.98 4.59
N GLU A 240 -15.69 20.12 4.78
CA GLU A 240 -16.23 20.95 3.70
C GLU A 240 -15.15 21.47 2.74
N ASN A 241 -15.53 21.78 1.50
CA ASN A 241 -14.54 22.15 0.49
C ASN A 241 -14.14 23.64 0.50
N ASP A 242 -14.94 24.48 1.15
CA ASP A 242 -14.81 25.94 1.20
C ASP A 242 -14.20 26.46 2.52
N LEU A 243 -13.90 25.55 3.46
CA LEU A 243 -13.29 25.86 4.75
C LEU A 243 -11.85 25.34 4.85
N THR A 244 -11.12 25.86 5.84
CA THR A 244 -9.84 25.31 6.29
C THR A 244 -10.06 24.56 7.59
N HIS A 245 -9.78 23.27 7.57
CA HIS A 245 -9.89 22.38 8.72
C HIS A 245 -8.53 22.23 9.38
N HIS A 246 -8.52 22.07 10.69
CA HIS A 246 -7.30 21.87 11.45
C HIS A 246 -7.36 20.51 12.14
N LEU A 247 -6.46 19.61 11.75
CA LEU A 247 -6.39 18.26 12.28
C LEU A 247 -5.48 18.21 13.50
N THR A 248 -5.93 17.55 14.57
CA THR A 248 -5.10 17.14 15.71
C THR A 248 -5.27 15.65 15.95
N PHE A 249 -4.26 15.01 16.54
CA PHE A 249 -4.17 13.55 16.65
C PHE A 249 -4.09 13.16 18.12
N GLN A 250 -4.88 12.19 18.53
CA GLN A 250 -4.94 11.64 19.88
C GLN A 250 -4.75 10.13 19.80
N ALA A 251 -3.75 9.60 20.50
CA ALA A 251 -3.39 8.18 20.41
C ALA A 251 -4.37 7.27 21.15
N SER A 252 -4.90 7.71 22.30
CA SER A 252 -5.91 6.98 23.08
C SER A 252 -6.83 7.95 23.82
N GLU A 253 -7.98 7.48 24.28
CA GLU A 253 -8.97 8.30 25.01
C GLU A 253 -8.40 8.91 26.31
N ASP A 254 -7.42 8.26 26.93
CA ASP A 254 -6.78 8.69 28.18
C ASP A 254 -5.68 9.75 27.97
N GLU A 255 -5.18 9.90 26.75
CA GLU A 255 -4.12 10.85 26.41
C GLU A 255 -4.69 12.13 25.77
N GLY A 256 -3.96 13.24 25.93
CA GLY A 256 -4.32 14.50 25.28
C GLY A 256 -4.06 14.48 23.78
N ALA A 257 -4.84 15.26 23.02
CA ALA A 257 -4.57 15.49 21.61
C ALA A 257 -3.26 16.28 21.40
N SER A 258 -2.61 16.04 20.26
CA SER A 258 -1.41 16.74 19.82
C SER A 258 -1.57 18.26 19.85
N HIS A 259 -0.55 18.98 20.30
CA HIS A 259 -0.58 20.45 20.38
C HIS A 259 -0.51 21.16 19.03
N CYS A 260 0.06 20.52 18.02
CA CYS A 260 0.25 21.09 16.69
C CYS A 260 -0.91 20.67 15.78
N ALA A 261 -1.68 21.64 15.31
CA ALA A 261 -2.76 21.37 14.37
C ALA A 261 -2.30 21.50 12.92
N VAL A 262 -2.66 20.52 12.08
CA VAL A 262 -2.29 20.48 10.67
C VAL A 262 -3.43 21.05 9.82
N PRO A 263 -3.23 22.17 9.11
CA PRO A 263 -4.26 22.75 8.27
C PRO A 263 -4.43 21.99 6.96
N ILE A 264 -5.67 21.66 6.61
CA ILE A 264 -6.04 21.08 5.31
C ILE A 264 -7.14 21.92 4.66
N SER A 265 -7.09 22.07 3.34
CA SER A 265 -8.12 22.76 2.55
C SER A 265 -7.96 22.48 1.06
N THR A 266 -8.96 22.87 0.26
CA THR A 266 -8.84 22.84 -1.21
C THR A 266 -7.77 23.78 -1.76
N ALA A 267 -7.38 24.82 -1.01
CA ALA A 267 -6.25 25.67 -1.39
C ALA A 267 -4.92 24.92 -1.27
N VAL A 268 -4.75 24.12 -0.20
CA VAL A 268 -3.56 23.25 -0.02
C VAL A 268 -3.47 22.22 -1.14
N ILE A 269 -4.59 21.59 -1.51
CA ILE A 269 -4.66 20.66 -2.66
C ILE A 269 -4.12 21.35 -3.92
N LYS A 270 -4.64 22.54 -4.25
CA LYS A 270 -4.20 23.29 -5.45
C LYS A 270 -2.70 23.61 -5.40
N GLN A 271 -2.16 23.99 -4.25
CA GLN A 271 -0.73 24.27 -4.10
C GLN A 271 0.14 23.03 -4.35
N ILE A 272 -0.23 21.88 -3.77
CA ILE A 272 0.50 20.62 -3.92
C ILE A 272 0.42 20.12 -5.36
N VAL A 273 -0.78 20.10 -5.95
CA VAL A 273 -0.98 19.64 -7.34
C VAL A 273 -0.23 20.54 -8.32
N ASN A 274 -0.26 21.87 -8.15
CA ASN A 274 0.45 22.79 -9.03
C ASN A 274 1.97 22.63 -8.97
N ARG A 275 2.53 22.31 -7.79
CA ARG A 275 3.97 22.04 -7.64
C ARG A 275 4.41 20.78 -8.39
N ASN A 276 3.50 19.84 -8.60
CA ASN A 276 3.76 18.52 -9.21
C ASN A 276 3.35 18.45 -10.69
N GLN A 277 3.16 19.59 -11.37
CA GLN A 277 2.63 19.67 -12.74
C GLN A 277 3.46 18.95 -13.83
N ALA A 278 4.72 18.63 -13.58
CA ALA A 278 5.57 17.90 -14.54
C ALA A 278 5.18 16.42 -14.74
N GLY A 279 4.29 15.85 -13.93
CA GLY A 279 3.88 14.44 -13.98
C GLY A 279 2.39 14.19 -14.24
N LEU A 280 1.63 15.20 -14.69
CA LEU A 280 0.16 15.09 -14.81
C LEU A 280 -0.29 14.30 -16.06
N GLU A 281 0.52 14.26 -17.12
CA GLU A 281 0.23 13.48 -18.34
C GLU A 281 0.31 11.96 -18.07
N ASP A 282 1.25 11.53 -17.23
CA ASP A 282 1.39 10.14 -16.76
C ASP A 282 0.22 9.72 -15.84
N GLY A 283 -0.40 10.66 -15.12
CA GLY A 283 -1.45 10.38 -14.14
C GLY A 283 -2.75 9.79 -14.69
N GLN A 284 -3.11 10.08 -15.94
CA GLN A 284 -4.31 9.52 -16.56
C GLN A 284 -4.16 8.04 -16.88
N GLU A 285 -2.97 7.64 -17.35
CA GLU A 285 -2.66 6.24 -17.65
C GLU A 285 -2.71 5.39 -16.37
N HIS A 286 -2.24 5.91 -15.23
CA HIS A 286 -2.32 5.22 -13.93
C HIS A 286 -3.76 4.97 -13.48
N ILE A 287 -4.66 5.94 -13.64
CA ILE A 287 -6.08 5.78 -13.28
C ILE A 287 -6.71 4.68 -14.14
N LEU A 288 -6.39 4.65 -15.43
CA LEU A 288 -6.91 3.62 -16.34
C LEU A 288 -6.33 2.25 -16.00
N ALA A 289 -5.03 2.16 -15.71
CA ALA A 289 -4.39 0.94 -15.26
C ALA A 289 -5.02 0.39 -13.96
N ASP A 290 -5.43 1.26 -13.03
CA ASP A 290 -6.12 0.84 -11.79
C ASP A 290 -7.47 0.16 -12.05
N PHE A 291 -8.23 0.63 -13.05
CA PHE A 291 -9.59 0.15 -13.35
C PHE A 291 -9.66 -0.92 -14.44
N TYR A 292 -8.72 -0.91 -15.38
CA TYR A 292 -8.67 -1.82 -16.52
C TYR A 292 -7.49 -2.81 -16.47
N GLY A 293 -6.45 -2.50 -15.70
CA GLY A 293 -5.25 -3.32 -15.56
C GLY A 293 -5.41 -4.44 -14.53
N VAL A 294 -4.40 -5.32 -14.49
CA VAL A 294 -4.35 -6.42 -13.52
C VAL A 294 -4.00 -5.85 -12.15
N LYS A 295 -4.91 -6.03 -11.18
CA LYS A 295 -4.68 -5.60 -9.79
C LYS A 295 -3.59 -6.46 -9.16
N ASN A 296 -2.34 -5.98 -9.19
CA ASN A 296 -1.22 -6.60 -8.49
C ASN A 296 -0.88 -5.75 -7.26
N SER A 297 -1.19 -6.23 -6.05
CA SER A 297 -0.66 -5.61 -4.83
C SER A 297 0.78 -6.06 -4.65
N SER A 298 1.72 -5.30 -5.21
CA SER A 298 3.16 -5.56 -5.09
C SER A 298 3.75 -5.07 -3.75
N GLN A 299 2.96 -4.39 -2.91
CA GLN A 299 3.45 -3.89 -1.63
C GLN A 299 3.43 -4.98 -0.56
N PRO A 300 4.49 -5.09 0.25
CA PRO A 300 4.50 -5.98 1.39
C PRO A 300 3.39 -5.58 2.38
N PRO A 301 2.71 -6.54 3.04
CA PRO A 301 1.75 -6.24 4.08
C PRO A 301 2.44 -5.46 5.21
N TRP A 302 1.69 -4.62 5.93
CA TRP A 302 2.20 -4.00 7.15
C TRP A 302 2.75 -5.08 8.10
N PRO A 303 3.91 -4.90 8.76
CA PRO A 303 4.73 -3.67 8.89
C PRO A 303 5.75 -3.45 7.75
N TYR A 304 5.43 -3.88 6.53
CA TYR A 304 6.16 -3.68 5.27
C TYR A 304 7.38 -4.58 5.07
N VAL A 305 7.38 -5.76 5.70
CA VAL A 305 8.35 -6.84 5.50
C VAL A 305 7.60 -8.11 5.07
N SER A 306 8.17 -8.91 4.15
CA SER A 306 7.51 -10.08 3.55
C SER A 306 7.95 -11.41 4.18
N LYS A 307 6.95 -12.18 4.67
CA LYS A 307 6.95 -13.59 5.15
C LYS A 307 7.83 -13.92 6.36
N ASP A 308 7.32 -14.49 7.47
CA ASP A 308 6.01 -15.09 7.76
C ASP A 308 5.68 -14.85 9.25
N THR A 309 4.55 -14.19 9.55
CA THR A 309 4.04 -14.15 10.93
C THR A 309 2.51 -14.25 10.95
N ASP A 310 2.02 -15.48 10.87
CA ASP A 310 0.67 -15.84 11.33
C ASP A 310 0.67 -15.83 12.87
N ARG A 311 0.05 -14.80 13.47
CA ARG A 311 -0.52 -14.86 14.83
C ARG A 311 -1.45 -13.65 15.06
N PRO A 312 -2.75 -13.87 15.30
CA PRO A 312 -3.63 -12.80 15.75
C PRO A 312 -3.48 -12.65 17.26
N GLY A 313 -3.02 -11.49 17.70
CA GLY A 313 -2.92 -11.15 19.12
C GLY A 313 -3.00 -9.64 19.29
N SER A 314 -4.22 -9.10 19.27
CA SER A 314 -4.47 -7.71 19.67
C SER A 314 -4.54 -7.66 21.19
N GLU A 315 -3.57 -6.97 21.77
CA GLU A 315 -3.62 -6.37 23.10
C GLU A 315 -2.92 -5.03 22.91
N VAL A 316 -3.66 -3.97 23.24
CA VAL A 316 -3.31 -2.56 23.08
C VAL A 316 -2.28 -2.21 24.13
N LEU A 317 -1.10 -1.79 23.70
CA LEU A 317 -0.07 -1.23 24.57
C LEU A 317 0.19 0.19 24.11
N ALA A 318 -0.45 1.16 24.75
CA ALA A 318 -0.14 2.56 24.54
C ALA A 318 1.13 2.92 25.29
N GLN A 319 2.15 3.42 24.56
CA GLN A 319 2.94 4.54 25.05
C GLN A 319 3.65 5.26 23.89
N TRP A 320 3.38 6.56 23.74
CA TRP A 320 3.99 7.43 22.73
C TRP A 320 4.82 8.54 23.38
N ASP A 321 6.05 8.74 22.90
CA ASP A 321 6.76 10.02 22.93
C ASP A 321 7.91 10.01 21.90
N SER A 322 7.55 10.17 20.62
CA SER A 322 8.48 10.24 19.48
C SER A 322 7.96 11.21 18.41
N PRO A 323 8.81 11.91 17.61
CA PRO A 323 8.33 12.96 16.72
C PRO A 323 7.65 12.33 15.48
N MET A 324 6.35 12.11 15.60
CA MET A 324 5.48 11.73 14.48
C MET A 324 5.51 12.84 13.44
N GLN A 325 5.61 12.45 12.16
CA GLN A 325 5.52 13.37 11.04
C GLN A 325 4.13 13.28 10.41
N VAL A 326 3.56 14.45 10.11
CA VAL A 326 2.39 14.53 9.24
C VAL A 326 2.84 14.99 7.86
N LYS A 327 2.55 14.17 6.85
CA LYS A 327 2.89 14.46 5.45
C LYS A 327 1.63 14.70 4.65
N LEU A 328 1.62 15.80 3.90
CA LEU A 328 0.55 16.16 2.98
C LEU A 328 1.04 15.91 1.55
N SER A 329 0.33 15.09 0.80
CA SER A 329 0.69 14.76 -0.59
C SER A 329 -0.53 14.48 -1.45
N VAL A 330 -0.32 14.30 -2.76
CA VAL A 330 -1.39 13.84 -3.65
C VAL A 330 -1.59 12.34 -3.42
N TRP A 331 -2.85 11.91 -3.25
CA TRP A 331 -3.15 10.50 -2.97
C TRP A 331 -2.82 9.57 -4.14
N ARG A 332 -3.27 9.93 -5.35
CA ARG A 332 -2.99 9.22 -6.60
C ARG A 332 -2.70 10.21 -7.71
N SER A 333 -1.80 9.82 -8.62
CA SER A 333 -1.51 10.64 -9.79
C SER A 333 -2.79 10.91 -10.60
N GLY A 334 -2.93 12.12 -11.13
CA GLY A 334 -4.12 12.55 -11.88
C GLY A 334 -5.35 12.91 -11.05
N LEU A 335 -5.36 12.72 -9.73
CA LEU A 335 -6.48 13.09 -8.84
C LEU A 335 -6.21 14.35 -8.01
N ASN A 336 -7.29 15.00 -7.58
CA ASN A 336 -7.25 16.17 -6.69
C ASN A 336 -7.47 15.80 -5.21
N THR A 337 -7.33 14.53 -4.84
CA THR A 337 -7.48 14.07 -3.45
C THR A 337 -6.21 14.33 -2.66
N LEU A 338 -6.34 15.01 -1.51
CA LEU A 338 -5.23 15.15 -0.56
C LEU A 338 -5.08 13.86 0.25
N LEU A 339 -3.86 13.37 0.36
CA LEU A 339 -3.50 12.35 1.34
C LEU A 339 -2.80 13.02 2.53
N VAL A 340 -3.35 12.79 3.72
CA VAL A 340 -2.76 13.10 5.01
C VAL A 340 -2.18 11.81 5.58
N GLU A 341 -0.86 11.71 5.67
CA GLU A 341 -0.18 10.53 6.21
C GLU A 341 0.38 10.84 7.59
N LEU A 342 0.04 10.00 8.58
CA LEU A 342 0.66 9.99 9.90
C LEU A 342 1.76 8.94 9.94
N ILE A 343 3.00 9.40 10.02
CA ILE A 343 4.21 8.60 9.80
C ILE A 343 5.03 8.59 11.09
N PRO A 344 5.25 7.42 11.74
CA PRO A 344 6.22 7.32 12.80
C PRO A 344 7.63 7.32 12.23
N TRP A 345 8.62 7.77 13.00
CA TRP A 345 10.01 7.74 12.57
C TRP A 345 10.51 6.30 12.35
N ALA A 346 10.04 5.35 13.18
CA ALA A 346 10.38 3.94 13.09
C ALA A 346 9.25 3.03 13.56
N LEU A 347 9.30 1.77 13.12
CA LEU A 347 8.52 0.64 13.63
C LEU A 347 9.48 -0.42 14.14
N LEU A 348 9.26 -0.92 15.35
CA LEU A 348 10.07 -1.96 15.96
C LEU A 348 9.24 -3.21 16.17
N THR A 349 9.63 -4.29 15.51
CA THR A 349 8.92 -5.57 15.53
C THR A 349 9.73 -6.64 16.23
N ASN A 350 9.15 -7.25 17.26
CA ASN A 350 9.74 -8.39 17.95
C ASN A 350 9.14 -9.69 17.40
N HIS A 351 9.87 -10.36 16.52
CA HIS A 351 9.55 -11.71 16.02
C HIS A 351 10.25 -12.81 16.82
N SER A 352 10.90 -12.48 17.93
CA SER A 352 11.45 -13.48 18.84
C SER A 352 10.36 -14.11 19.71
N THR A 353 10.73 -15.21 20.36
CA THR A 353 9.93 -15.93 21.36
C THR A 353 10.00 -15.29 22.75
N TRP A 354 10.80 -14.23 22.94
CA TRP A 354 11.03 -13.57 24.22
C TRP A 354 10.29 -12.23 24.30
N ASP A 355 9.75 -11.93 25.48
CA ASP A 355 9.42 -10.54 25.82
C ASP A 355 10.74 -9.80 26.06
N LEU A 356 10.91 -8.69 25.35
CA LEU A 356 12.14 -7.90 25.38
C LEU A 356 11.90 -6.56 26.07
N TRP A 357 12.94 -6.03 26.69
CA TRP A 357 12.96 -4.67 27.22
C TRP A 357 14.05 -3.88 26.51
N LEU A 358 13.75 -2.64 26.14
CA LEU A 358 14.73 -1.69 25.65
C LEU A 358 15.27 -0.84 26.79
N PHE A 359 16.59 -0.72 26.80
CA PHE A 359 17.32 0.13 27.73
C PHE A 359 18.05 1.23 26.98
N GLU A 360 17.87 2.48 27.40
CA GLU A 360 18.78 3.58 27.06
C GLU A 360 19.60 3.90 28.33
N GLY A 361 20.88 3.50 28.32
CA GLY A 361 21.71 3.45 29.53
C GLY A 361 21.14 2.49 30.59
N GLU A 362 20.74 3.04 31.74
CA GLU A 362 20.14 2.28 32.85
C GLU A 362 18.62 2.37 32.94
N THR A 363 17.98 3.13 32.04
CA THR A 363 16.53 3.35 32.07
C THR A 363 15.84 2.39 31.11
N ILE A 364 14.78 1.73 31.58
CA ILE A 364 13.87 0.97 30.70
C ILE A 364 13.01 2.00 29.97
N VAL A 365 13.09 2.01 28.65
CA VAL A 365 12.36 2.97 27.81
C VAL A 365 11.16 2.35 27.11
N LEU A 366 11.17 1.04 26.87
CA LEU A 366 10.07 0.33 26.22
C LEU A 366 10.09 -1.16 26.58
N GLN A 367 8.91 -1.76 26.72
CA GLN A 367 8.75 -3.21 26.69
C GLN A 367 8.20 -3.62 25.32
N ILE A 368 8.78 -4.64 24.72
CA ILE A 368 8.40 -5.17 23.40
C ILE A 368 8.00 -6.63 23.57
N PRO A 369 6.71 -6.93 23.75
CA PRO A 369 6.27 -8.31 23.87
C PRO A 369 6.55 -9.12 22.60
N ALA A 370 6.66 -10.43 22.76
CA ALA A 370 6.85 -11.34 21.63
C ALA A 370 5.70 -11.22 20.62
N GLY A 371 6.04 -11.16 19.33
CA GLY A 371 5.10 -11.04 18.21
C GLY A 371 4.45 -9.66 18.04
N LYS A 372 4.91 -8.62 18.75
CA LYS A 372 4.34 -7.28 18.67
C LYS A 372 5.20 -6.34 17.84
N THR A 373 4.53 -5.38 17.20
CA THR A 373 5.14 -4.22 16.54
C THR A 373 4.70 -2.96 17.26
N LEU A 374 5.67 -2.12 17.62
CA LEU A 374 5.46 -0.89 18.39
C LEU A 374 6.21 0.28 17.72
N VAL A 375 5.91 1.51 18.13
CA VAL A 375 6.76 2.66 17.79
C VAL A 375 7.76 2.89 18.92
N PRO A 376 9.07 2.75 18.65
CA PRO A 376 10.08 3.02 19.67
C PRO A 376 10.19 4.53 19.98
N PRO A 377 10.63 4.89 21.20
CA PRO A 377 11.02 6.27 21.51
C PRO A 377 12.20 6.69 20.62
N ASN A 378 12.35 7.99 20.38
CA ASN A 378 13.48 8.49 19.60
C ASN A 378 14.78 8.33 20.41
N PHE A 379 15.62 7.37 20.02
CA PHE A 379 16.88 7.06 20.71
C PHE A 379 17.86 8.22 20.54
N LYS A 380 18.32 8.79 21.66
CA LYS A 380 19.37 9.82 21.68
C LYS A 380 20.75 9.18 21.75
N GLU A 381 20.83 8.00 22.36
CA GLU A 381 22.06 7.24 22.58
C GLU A 381 21.94 5.79 22.07
N ALA A 382 22.96 4.98 22.33
CA ALA A 382 22.89 3.55 22.04
C ALA A 382 21.92 2.86 23.01
N PHE A 383 21.16 1.89 22.52
CA PHE A 383 20.20 1.13 23.30
C PHE A 383 20.62 -0.35 23.47
N GLN A 384 20.10 -1.02 24.48
CA GLN A 384 20.35 -2.45 24.70
C GLN A 384 19.04 -3.23 24.73
N LEU A 385 19.07 -4.48 24.25
CA LEU A 385 17.99 -5.45 24.44
C LEU A 385 18.19 -6.14 25.78
N GLY A 386 17.12 -6.28 26.56
CA GLY A 386 17.16 -6.99 27.83
C GLY A 386 16.10 -8.08 27.91
N ILE A 387 16.41 -9.12 28.68
CA ILE A 387 15.48 -10.20 29.05
C ILE A 387 15.42 -10.26 30.58
N TYR A 388 14.21 -10.23 31.12
CA TYR A 388 13.97 -10.53 32.53
C TYR A 388 14.10 -12.04 32.77
N TRP A 389 15.01 -12.43 33.66
CA TRP A 389 15.27 -13.82 34.00
C TRP A 389 14.70 -14.14 35.39
N SER A 390 13.57 -14.84 35.40
CA SER A 390 12.84 -15.18 36.63
C SER A 390 13.66 -16.02 37.62
N ASN A 391 14.51 -16.94 37.13
CA ASN A 391 15.31 -17.82 37.99
C ASN A 391 16.29 -17.08 38.92
N THR A 392 16.79 -15.92 38.50
CA THR A 392 17.68 -15.08 39.32
C THR A 392 17.05 -13.73 39.68
N ASN A 393 15.81 -13.47 39.24
CA ASN A 393 15.12 -12.19 39.38
C ASN A 393 15.98 -11.00 38.91
N THR A 394 16.70 -11.16 37.80
CA THR A 394 17.61 -10.15 37.24
C THR A 394 17.34 -9.93 35.76
N VAL A 395 17.58 -8.72 35.27
CA VAL A 395 17.60 -8.43 33.84
C VAL A 395 19.01 -8.65 33.30
N HIS A 396 19.09 -9.35 32.16
CA HIS A 396 20.32 -9.55 31.40
C HIS A 396 20.23 -8.75 30.11
N LYS A 397 21.29 -8.00 29.78
CA LYS A 397 21.33 -7.08 28.64
C LYS A 397 22.27 -7.58 27.55
N SER A 398 21.99 -7.19 26.32
CA SER A 398 22.85 -7.39 25.15
C SER A 398 23.98 -6.36 25.09
N THR A 399 24.89 -6.53 24.13
CA THR A 399 25.77 -5.42 23.69
C THR A 399 24.90 -4.25 23.21
N ALA A 400 25.37 -3.02 23.44
CA ALA A 400 24.66 -1.82 23.02
C ALA A 400 24.61 -1.70 21.49
N LEU A 401 23.50 -1.21 20.98
CA LEU A 401 23.18 -1.01 19.58
C LEU A 401 22.96 0.47 19.32
N LYS A 402 23.59 1.01 18.28
CA LYS A 402 23.43 2.41 17.88
C LYS A 402 22.90 2.46 16.45
N LEU A 403 21.76 3.13 16.26
CA LEU A 403 21.24 3.43 14.93
C LEU A 403 22.11 4.50 14.28
N VAL A 404 22.52 4.26 13.03
CA VAL A 404 23.28 5.19 12.22
C VAL A 404 22.55 5.45 10.91
N HIS A 405 22.49 6.72 10.51
CA HIS A 405 21.82 7.16 9.28
C HIS A 405 22.79 7.24 8.09
N ASP A 406 23.85 6.41 8.12
CA ASP A 406 24.86 6.36 7.08
C ASP A 406 24.57 5.18 6.16
N LEU A 407 24.32 5.45 4.87
CA LEU A 407 24.24 4.44 3.80
C LEU A 407 25.65 3.91 3.46
N THR A 408 26.34 3.32 4.43
CA THR A 408 27.56 2.57 4.16
C THR A 408 27.22 1.09 4.10
N SER A 409 27.20 0.53 2.89
CA SER A 409 27.01 -0.91 2.57
C SER A 409 27.53 -1.86 3.67
N PRO A 410 26.89 -3.02 3.90
CA PRO A 410 27.10 -3.84 5.09
C PRO A 410 28.59 -4.12 5.29
N ARG A 411 29.20 -3.40 6.23
CA ARG A 411 30.57 -3.68 6.66
C ARG A 411 30.46 -4.82 7.65
N TRP A 412 30.60 -6.05 7.16
CA TRP A 412 31.00 -7.17 7.99
C TRP A 412 32.31 -6.75 8.68
N LYS A 413 32.24 -6.29 9.92
CA LYS A 413 33.44 -5.99 10.70
C LYS A 413 33.99 -7.31 11.20
N GLU A 414 34.87 -7.91 10.41
CA GLU A 414 35.76 -8.97 10.89
C GLU A 414 36.72 -8.38 11.93
N GLY A 415 36.61 -8.85 13.17
CA GLY A 415 37.62 -8.63 14.22
C GLY A 415 37.18 -7.71 15.37
N VAL A 416 37.37 -8.25 16.59
CA VAL A 416 37.15 -7.67 17.93
C VAL A 416 35.71 -7.23 18.19
N SER A 417 35.05 -7.85 19.18
CA SER A 417 33.70 -7.47 19.62
C SER A 417 33.68 -5.98 19.99
N PRO A 418 33.00 -5.11 19.23
CA PRO A 418 32.94 -3.71 19.57
C PRO A 418 32.08 -3.54 20.82
N GLU A 419 32.43 -2.55 21.66
CA GLU A 419 31.65 -2.18 22.85
C GLU A 419 30.22 -1.73 22.48
N VAL A 420 30.04 -1.24 21.25
CA VAL A 420 28.76 -0.83 20.65
C VAL A 420 28.66 -1.33 19.21
N LEU A 421 27.57 -2.01 18.88
CA LEU A 421 27.19 -2.44 17.54
C LEU A 421 26.50 -1.29 16.80
N THR A 422 26.79 -1.10 15.52
CA THR A 422 26.16 -0.07 14.68
C THR A 422 25.21 -0.71 13.69
N LEU A 423 23.94 -0.26 13.67
CA LEU A 423 22.91 -0.70 12.74
C LEU A 423 22.56 0.46 11.80
N ASP A 424 22.82 0.28 10.52
CA ASP A 424 22.50 1.20 9.43
C ASP A 424 21.02 1.15 9.04
N GLU A 425 20.60 2.07 8.17
CA GLU A 425 19.22 2.13 7.67
C GLU A 425 18.79 0.86 6.93
N GLU A 426 19.73 0.20 6.26
CA GLU A 426 19.54 -1.06 5.53
C GLU A 426 20.63 -2.11 5.87
N GLY A 427 20.45 -2.86 6.97
CA GLY A 427 21.39 -3.92 7.36
C GLY A 427 20.88 -4.85 8.46
N CYS A 428 21.69 -5.82 8.88
CA CYS A 428 21.46 -6.66 10.08
C CYS A 428 22.75 -6.76 10.90
N VAL A 429 22.57 -6.80 12.22
CA VAL A 429 23.61 -7.11 13.20
C VAL A 429 23.15 -8.25 14.10
N GLU A 430 24.12 -9.00 14.62
CA GLU A 430 23.86 -10.09 15.56
C GLU A 430 24.21 -9.65 16.98
N THR A 431 23.38 -10.03 17.94
CA THR A 431 23.60 -9.74 19.35
C THR A 431 23.18 -10.91 20.23
N GLU A 432 23.79 -11.03 21.40
CA GLU A 432 23.53 -12.13 22.31
C GLU A 432 23.27 -11.65 23.75
N ILE A 433 22.44 -12.42 24.47
CA ILE A 433 22.14 -12.19 25.88
C ILE A 433 22.50 -13.45 26.66
N HIS A 434 23.45 -13.31 27.57
CA HIS A 434 23.90 -14.38 28.46
C HIS A 434 23.04 -14.42 29.73
N LEU A 435 22.25 -15.47 29.89
CA LEU A 435 21.33 -15.68 31.00
C LEU A 435 21.96 -16.57 32.09
N GLY A 436 21.77 -16.17 33.35
CA GLY A 436 22.28 -16.87 34.53
C GLY A 436 23.70 -16.47 34.93
N ARG A 437 24.00 -16.61 36.23
CA ARG A 437 25.31 -16.29 36.84
C ARG A 437 26.03 -17.50 37.44
N SER A 438 25.44 -18.70 37.34
CA SER A 438 26.00 -19.91 37.95
C SER A 438 27.03 -20.60 37.02
N PRO A 439 28.24 -20.95 37.52
CA PRO A 439 29.19 -21.74 36.75
C PRO A 439 28.56 -23.05 36.26
N GLY A 440 28.69 -23.35 34.97
CA GLY A 440 28.23 -24.61 34.35
C GLY A 440 26.79 -24.64 33.84
N ARG A 441 25.94 -23.64 34.13
CA ARG A 441 24.57 -23.52 33.59
C ARG A 441 24.34 -22.12 33.02
N GLN A 442 24.87 -21.88 31.82
CA GLN A 442 24.62 -20.66 31.06
C GLN A 442 23.68 -20.96 29.91
N LYS A 443 22.67 -20.10 29.72
CA LYS A 443 21.83 -20.08 28.52
C LYS A 443 22.21 -18.85 27.71
N VAL A 444 22.39 -19.00 26.41
CA VAL A 444 22.68 -17.89 25.52
C VAL A 444 21.53 -17.76 24.53
N CYS A 445 20.94 -16.57 24.48
CA CYS A 445 19.94 -16.21 23.48
C CYS A 445 20.61 -15.35 22.40
N GLN A 446 20.50 -15.77 21.13
CA GLN A 446 21.05 -15.03 19.99
C GLN A 446 19.94 -14.43 19.14
N PHE A 447 20.10 -13.14 18.82
CA PHE A 447 19.15 -12.36 18.04
C PHE A 447 19.81 -11.80 16.78
N CYS A 448 19.13 -11.80 15.62
CA CYS A 448 19.42 -10.85 14.53
C CYS A 448 18.53 -9.63 14.73
N VAL A 449 19.13 -8.45 14.67
CA VAL A 449 18.44 -7.18 14.60
C VAL A 449 18.67 -6.62 13.20
N SER A 450 17.62 -6.55 12.40
CA SER A 450 17.67 -5.99 11.04
C SER A 450 16.95 -4.64 10.97
N SER A 451 17.35 -3.81 10.01
CA SER A 451 16.76 -2.51 9.70
C SER A 451 16.53 -2.38 8.20
N VAL A 452 15.41 -1.76 7.82
CA VAL A 452 15.11 -1.37 6.45
C VAL A 452 14.22 -0.13 6.43
N VAL A 453 14.40 0.77 5.47
CA VAL A 453 13.52 1.95 5.32
C VAL A 453 12.43 1.70 4.29
N ARG A 454 11.16 1.87 4.68
CA ARG A 454 10.00 1.80 3.78
C ARG A 454 9.02 2.93 4.09
N HIS A 455 8.49 3.57 3.05
CA HIS A 455 7.57 4.72 3.19
C HIS A 455 8.13 5.88 4.05
N GLY A 456 9.45 5.99 4.17
CA GLY A 456 10.11 6.97 5.05
C GLY A 456 10.14 6.58 6.53
N ILE A 457 9.81 5.32 6.85
CA ILE A 457 9.81 4.74 8.19
C ILE A 457 10.97 3.75 8.29
N GLN A 458 11.79 3.85 9.33
CA GLN A 458 12.80 2.82 9.64
C GLN A 458 12.14 1.62 10.33
N ILE A 459 12.12 0.47 9.68
CA ILE A 459 11.54 -0.77 10.22
C ILE A 459 12.68 -1.59 10.81
N ILE A 460 12.65 -1.78 12.11
CA ILE A 460 13.62 -2.58 12.87
C ILE A 460 12.95 -3.90 13.26
N GLN A 461 13.59 -5.02 13.00
CA GLN A 461 13.05 -6.35 13.27
C GLN A 461 14.04 -7.16 14.12
N ILE A 462 13.54 -7.75 15.20
CA ILE A 462 14.33 -8.60 16.12
C ILE A 462 13.83 -10.04 15.98
N GLU A 463 14.73 -10.96 15.65
CA GLU A 463 14.40 -12.37 15.42
C GLU A 463 15.28 -13.30 16.25
N ASP A 464 14.71 -14.43 16.67
CA ASP A 464 15.50 -15.53 17.22
C ASP A 464 16.35 -16.16 16.11
N ARG A 465 17.67 -16.30 16.34
CA ARG A 465 18.51 -17.06 15.41
C ARG A 465 18.70 -18.51 15.85
N THR A 466 19.10 -18.73 17.09
CA THR A 466 19.32 -20.06 17.68
C THR A 466 19.37 -19.94 19.21
N ILE A 467 18.76 -20.88 19.92
CA ILE A 467 18.82 -20.96 21.39
C ILE A 467 19.71 -22.15 21.78
N LEU A 468 20.81 -21.88 22.50
CA LEU A 468 21.69 -22.93 23.02
C LEU A 468 21.51 -23.09 24.54
N VAL A 469 21.12 -24.30 24.97
CA VAL A 469 20.88 -24.64 26.37
C VAL A 469 21.83 -25.73 26.83
N ASN A 470 22.74 -25.42 27.77
CA ASN A 470 23.58 -26.42 28.41
C ASN A 470 22.82 -27.12 29.57
N ASN A 471 22.31 -28.32 29.31
CA ASN A 471 21.67 -29.17 30.33
C ASN A 471 22.63 -30.20 30.96
N THR A 472 23.94 -29.98 30.86
CA THR A 472 24.96 -30.88 31.41
C THR A 472 25.70 -30.23 32.58
N PRO A 473 26.38 -31.01 33.44
CA PRO A 473 27.28 -30.45 34.46
C PRO A 473 28.63 -29.97 33.89
N TYR A 474 28.87 -30.11 32.58
CA TYR A 474 30.13 -29.79 31.93
C TYR A 474 30.11 -28.40 31.30
N PHE A 475 31.26 -27.73 31.19
CA PHE A 475 31.38 -26.49 30.43
C PHE A 475 31.30 -26.78 28.93
N LEU A 476 30.38 -26.09 28.23
CA LEU A 476 30.32 -26.13 26.77
C LEU A 476 31.15 -24.97 26.19
N SER A 477 32.07 -25.31 25.29
CA SER A 477 32.77 -24.34 24.45
C SER A 477 32.17 -24.41 23.05
N CYS A 478 31.36 -23.41 22.70
CA CYS A 478 30.78 -23.30 21.36
C CYS A 478 31.66 -22.40 20.49
N ARG A 479 31.91 -22.82 19.26
CA ARG A 479 32.57 -22.01 18.23
C ARG A 479 31.70 -22.06 16.98
N ALA A 480 31.27 -20.90 16.50
CA ALA A 480 30.63 -20.82 15.19
C ALA A 480 31.67 -21.19 14.12
N LEU A 481 31.33 -22.16 13.28
CA LEU A 481 32.13 -22.56 12.12
C LEU A 481 31.34 -22.20 10.87
N LEU A 482 31.86 -21.28 10.05
CA LEU A 482 31.40 -21.14 8.67
C LEU A 482 31.89 -22.38 7.91
N SER A 483 30.97 -23.18 7.38
CA SER A 483 31.29 -24.27 6.47
C SER A 483 30.93 -23.86 5.06
N ASP A 484 31.94 -23.74 4.19
CA ASP A 484 31.76 -23.43 2.76
C ASP A 484 31.36 -24.67 1.93
N GLN A 485 30.87 -25.72 2.60
CA GLN A 485 30.46 -26.96 1.93
C GLN A 485 29.07 -27.38 2.41
N ALA A 486 28.15 -27.49 1.45
CA ALA A 486 26.86 -28.12 1.64
C ALA A 486 27.08 -29.53 2.23
N LEU A 487 26.49 -29.78 3.40
CA LEU A 487 26.43 -31.11 4.01
C LEU A 487 25.57 -32.01 3.12
N GLY A 488 26.22 -32.68 2.17
CA GLY A 488 25.66 -33.70 1.30
C GLY A 488 26.35 -35.05 1.52
N THR A 489 25.60 -35.93 2.20
CA THR A 489 25.62 -37.40 2.12
C THR A 489 26.89 -38.18 2.49
N THR A 490 26.77 -38.89 3.61
CA THR A 490 27.37 -40.19 3.97
C THR A 490 28.07 -40.95 2.84
N ASP A 491 29.39 -41.14 2.98
CA ASP A 491 29.95 -42.46 3.29
C ASP A 491 31.43 -42.34 3.71
N GLN A 492 31.91 -43.34 4.47
CA GLN A 492 33.27 -43.55 4.99
C GLN A 492 33.58 -42.94 6.36
N VAL A 493 33.21 -43.73 7.37
CA VAL A 493 33.89 -43.83 8.66
C VAL A 493 35.38 -44.09 8.42
N THR A 494 36.25 -43.15 8.81
CA THR A 494 37.60 -43.46 9.29
C THR A 494 37.92 -42.56 10.48
N PRO A 495 38.43 -43.10 11.60
CA PRO A 495 38.79 -42.26 12.74
C PRO A 495 40.06 -41.46 12.39
N PRO A 496 40.22 -40.21 12.87
CA PRO A 496 41.47 -39.51 12.70
C PRO A 496 42.54 -40.21 13.54
N THR A 497 43.46 -40.88 12.83
CA THR A 497 44.72 -41.37 13.35
C THR A 497 45.47 -40.21 14.01
N SER A 498 45.98 -40.46 15.21
CA SER A 498 46.91 -39.60 15.92
C SER A 498 48.09 -39.21 15.03
N CYS A 499 48.19 -37.94 14.67
CA CYS A 499 49.44 -37.36 14.21
C CYS A 499 49.96 -36.43 15.31
N HIS A 500 50.87 -36.99 16.10
CA HIS A 500 51.89 -36.23 16.80
C HIS A 500 52.53 -35.20 15.84
N VAL A 501 52.54 -33.94 16.23
CA VAL A 501 53.61 -33.02 15.86
C VAL A 501 54.15 -32.46 17.16
N GLU A 502 55.34 -32.93 17.53
CA GLU A 502 56.12 -32.39 18.64
C GLU A 502 56.63 -30.97 18.34
N PRO A 503 56.90 -30.19 19.39
CA PRO A 503 57.40 -28.83 19.30
C PRO A 503 58.94 -28.79 19.31
N TYR A 504 59.55 -27.98 18.43
CA TYR A 504 60.90 -27.46 18.62
C TYR A 504 60.84 -25.94 18.39
N CYS A 505 60.93 -25.11 19.44
CA CYS A 505 62.16 -24.53 20.04
C CYS A 505 62.93 -23.69 19.00
N LEU A 506 63.09 -22.37 19.12
CA LEU A 506 63.68 -21.55 20.19
C LEU A 506 63.15 -20.11 20.06
N THR A 507 62.79 -19.40 21.12
CA THR A 507 63.75 -18.58 21.90
C THR A 507 63.32 -18.45 23.36
N LYS A 508 64.24 -18.71 24.28
CA LYS A 508 64.06 -18.53 25.74
C LYS A 508 64.50 -17.13 26.21
N PRO A 509 64.05 -16.69 27.40
CA PRO A 509 64.11 -15.30 27.88
C PRO A 509 65.23 -15.00 28.90
N TRP A 510 65.53 -13.69 29.04
CA TRP A 510 66.10 -12.92 30.18
C TRP A 510 67.51 -13.26 30.75
N GLY A 511 68.32 -12.21 31.04
CA GLY A 511 69.73 -12.21 31.51
C GLY A 511 69.96 -12.66 32.97
N PRO A 512 71.06 -12.28 33.71
CA PRO A 512 72.17 -11.33 33.45
C PRO A 512 73.62 -11.81 33.78
N GLN A 513 74.60 -10.93 33.44
CA GLN A 513 75.91 -10.57 34.05
C GLN A 513 77.11 -11.54 34.28
N THR A 514 78.29 -10.92 34.05
CA THR A 514 79.68 -11.14 34.54
C THR A 514 80.61 -12.15 33.86
N ARG A 515 81.57 -11.64 33.08
CA ARG A 515 82.95 -11.39 33.56
C ARG A 515 83.57 -10.21 32.84
#